data_AF-A0A1Q7U6S8-F1
#
_entry.id   AF-A0A1Q7U6S8-F1
#
_cell.length_a   1.000
_cell.length_b   1.000
_cell.length_c   1.000
_cell.angle_alpha   90.00
_cell.angle_beta   90.00
_cell.angle_gamma   90.00
#
_symmetry.space_group_name_H-M   'P 1'
#
loop_
_entity.id
_entity.type
_entity.pdbx_description
1 polymer ?
#
loop_
_entity_poly.entity_id
_entity_poly.type
_entity_poly.pdbx_seq_one_letter_code
_entity_poly.pdbx_strand_id
1 'polypeptide(L)'
;MQDRGAVLLGVSGDSPFCHTKFLEARRFPFPLLSDVHRTTIAAYGVLDRERNVAFRSTFIVDKNGVLRWGQAGDREMVRDGAEIVRVLDLIERLRKKA
;
A
#
# COMPACT_ATOMS: atom_id res chain seq x y z
N MET A 1 6.84 10.92 3.07
CA MET A 1 7.21 9.72 2.27
C MET A 1 8.22 10.08 1.18
N GLN A 2 7.91 11.04 0.30
CA GLN A 2 8.82 11.45 -0.79
C GLN A 2 10.20 11.96 -0.28
N ASP A 3 10.22 12.75 0.80
CA ASP A 3 11.48 13.22 1.42
C ASP A 3 12.37 12.10 1.98
N ARG A 4 11.82 10.89 2.14
CA ARG A 4 12.50 9.67 2.60
C ARG A 4 12.77 8.71 1.45
N GLY A 5 12.79 9.21 0.21
CA GLY A 5 13.00 8.40 -0.99
C GLY A 5 11.96 7.30 -1.21
N ALA A 6 10.77 7.42 -0.60
CA ALA A 6 9.71 6.43 -0.68
C ALA A 6 8.50 6.94 -1.47
N VAL A 7 7.94 6.07 -2.30
CA VAL A 7 6.70 6.31 -3.05
C VAL A 7 5.53 5.62 -2.36
N LEU A 8 4.41 6.32 -2.24
CA LEU A 8 3.16 5.72 -1.78
C LEU A 8 2.34 5.29 -3.00
N LEU A 9 1.83 4.06 -2.99
CA LEU A 9 0.99 3.51 -4.04
C LEU A 9 -0.32 3.02 -3.40
N GLY A 10 -1.46 3.53 -3.85
CA GLY A 10 -2.76 2.94 -3.49
C GLY A 10 -3.07 1.78 -4.43
N VAL A 11 -3.62 0.68 -3.93
CA VAL A 11 -3.99 -0.49 -4.76
C VAL A 11 -5.39 -0.95 -4.38
N SER A 12 -6.22 -1.24 -5.39
CA SER A 12 -7.52 -1.88 -5.17
C SER A 12 -7.96 -2.71 -6.37
N GLY A 13 -9.06 -3.46 -6.22
CA GLY A 13 -9.67 -4.21 -7.32
C GLY A 13 -10.53 -3.38 -8.29
N ASP A 14 -10.64 -2.06 -8.08
CA ASP A 14 -11.39 -1.17 -8.97
C ASP A 14 -10.69 -0.98 -10.31
N SER A 15 -11.46 -0.66 -11.36
CA SER A 15 -10.92 -0.43 -12.71
C SER A 15 -10.06 0.85 -12.79
N PRO A 16 -9.16 0.96 -13.79
CA PRO A 16 -8.42 2.20 -14.03
C PRO A 16 -9.34 3.41 -14.26
N PHE A 17 -10.49 3.22 -14.91
CA PHE A 17 -11.47 4.28 -15.14
C PHE A 17 -12.05 4.83 -13.82
N CYS A 18 -12.45 3.94 -12.91
CA CYS A 18 -12.90 4.32 -11.57
C CYS A 18 -11.81 5.07 -10.81
N HIS A 19 -10.56 4.60 -10.90
CA HIS A 19 -9.41 5.25 -10.27
C HIS A 19 -9.13 6.64 -10.82
N THR A 20 -9.17 6.83 -12.14
CA THR A 20 -9.00 8.16 -12.75
C THR A 20 -10.04 9.14 -12.22
N LYS A 21 -11.32 8.75 -12.22
CA LYS A 21 -12.40 9.61 -11.69
C LYS A 21 -12.26 9.89 -10.20
N PHE A 22 -11.85 8.90 -9.42
CA PHE A 22 -11.65 9.07 -7.98
C PHE A 22 -10.45 9.97 -7.67
N LEU A 23 -9.36 9.83 -8.44
CA LEU A 23 -8.18 10.67 -8.34
C LEU A 23 -8.49 12.12 -8.72
N GLU A 24 -9.25 12.35 -9.80
CA GLU A 24 -9.73 13.68 -10.21
C GLU A 24 -10.57 14.34 -9.10
N ALA A 25 -11.49 13.58 -8.49
CA ALA A 25 -12.40 14.09 -7.48
C ALA A 25 -11.71 14.40 -6.14
N ARG A 26 -10.72 13.58 -5.74
CA ARG A 26 -10.08 13.67 -4.42
C ARG A 26 -8.70 14.30 -4.43
N ARG A 27 -8.09 14.47 -5.61
CA ARG A 27 -6.78 15.10 -5.83
C ARG A 27 -5.68 14.51 -4.95
N PHE A 28 -5.60 13.18 -4.88
CA PHE A 28 -4.56 12.51 -4.10
C PHE A 28 -3.16 12.78 -4.66
N PRO A 29 -2.14 12.95 -3.82
CA PRO A 29 -0.76 13.22 -4.26
C PRO A 29 0.02 11.95 -4.61
N PHE A 30 -0.68 10.83 -4.87
CA PHE A 30 -0.08 9.52 -5.14
C PHE A 30 -0.92 8.74 -6.15
N PRO A 31 -0.30 7.83 -6.93
CA PRO A 31 -1.01 7.03 -7.91
C PRO A 31 -1.88 5.94 -7.25
N LEU A 32 -2.95 5.59 -7.96
CA LEU A 32 -3.81 4.44 -7.66
C LEU A 32 -3.59 3.37 -8.74
N LEU A 33 -3.18 2.18 -8.32
CA LEU A 33 -2.98 1.01 -9.17
C LEU A 33 -4.23 0.14 -9.13
N SER A 34 -4.61 -0.33 -10.32
CA SER A 34 -5.76 -1.21 -10.51
C SER A 34 -5.32 -2.67 -10.55
N ASP A 35 -5.92 -3.51 -9.72
CA ASP A 35 -5.75 -4.96 -9.67
C ASP A 35 -7.09 -5.65 -9.96
N VAL A 36 -7.67 -5.38 -11.14
CA VAL A 36 -9.00 -5.90 -11.53
C VAL A 36 -9.13 -7.42 -11.43
N HIS A 37 -8.03 -8.16 -11.57
CA HIS A 37 -8.00 -9.62 -11.44
C HIS A 37 -7.68 -10.11 -10.02
N ARG A 38 -7.44 -9.20 -9.08
CA ARG A 38 -7.09 -9.47 -7.67
C ARG A 38 -5.85 -10.35 -7.53
N THR A 39 -4.99 -10.42 -8.56
CA THR A 39 -3.80 -11.25 -8.58
C THR A 39 -2.77 -10.76 -7.58
N THR A 40 -2.62 -9.44 -7.46
CA THR A 40 -1.69 -8.82 -6.50
C THR A 40 -2.26 -8.90 -5.09
N ILE A 41 -3.52 -8.55 -4.91
CA ILE A 41 -4.22 -8.58 -3.61
C ILE A 41 -4.19 -10.01 -3.02
N ALA A 42 -4.43 -11.03 -3.86
CA ALA A 42 -4.32 -12.43 -3.46
C ALA A 42 -2.87 -12.85 -3.16
N ALA A 43 -1.89 -12.42 -3.97
CA ALA A 43 -0.49 -12.75 -3.74
C ALA A 43 0.06 -12.16 -2.42
N TYR A 44 -0.45 -11.00 -2.00
CA TYR A 44 -0.15 -10.41 -0.69
C TYR A 44 -0.95 -11.03 0.47
N GLY A 45 -1.83 -12.01 0.19
CA GLY A 45 -2.57 -12.74 1.22
C GLY A 45 -3.70 -11.94 1.88
N VAL A 46 -4.14 -10.84 1.26
CA VAL A 46 -5.10 -9.88 1.86
C VAL A 46 -6.42 -9.81 1.10
N LEU A 47 -6.75 -10.82 0.29
CA LEU A 47 -8.04 -10.90 -0.39
C LEU A 47 -9.15 -11.32 0.57
N ASP A 48 -10.12 -10.43 0.79
CA ASP A 48 -11.42 -10.76 1.34
C ASP A 48 -12.23 -11.48 0.24
N ARG A 49 -12.23 -12.81 0.28
CA ARG A 49 -12.90 -13.65 -0.72
C ARG A 49 -14.42 -13.49 -0.71
N GLU A 50 -15.02 -13.17 0.43
CA GLU A 50 -16.46 -13.00 0.56
C GLU A 50 -16.92 -11.76 -0.22
N ARG A 51 -16.16 -10.66 -0.10
CA ARG A 51 -16.51 -9.38 -0.74
C ARG A 51 -15.76 -9.10 -2.03
N ASN A 52 -14.81 -9.96 -2.40
CA ASN A 52 -13.94 -9.80 -3.56
C ASN A 52 -13.16 -8.46 -3.59
N VAL A 53 -12.67 -8.04 -2.41
CA VAL A 53 -11.90 -6.80 -2.20
C VAL A 53 -10.67 -7.07 -1.33
N ALA A 54 -9.74 -6.12 -1.25
CA ALA A 54 -8.63 -6.22 -0.31
C ALA A 54 -9.08 -5.88 1.13
N PHE A 55 -8.59 -6.61 2.12
CA PHE A 55 -8.55 -6.12 3.49
C PHE A 55 -7.62 -4.90 3.58
N ARG A 56 -7.91 -3.98 4.51
CA ARG A 56 -7.14 -2.75 4.67
C ARG A 56 -5.75 -3.10 5.18
N SER A 57 -4.75 -3.01 4.31
CA SER A 57 -3.39 -3.45 4.61
C SER A 57 -2.36 -2.45 4.09
N THR A 58 -1.16 -2.47 4.67
CA THR A 58 -0.02 -1.63 4.26
C THR A 58 1.25 -2.47 4.24
N PHE A 59 2.08 -2.28 3.22
CA PHE A 59 3.34 -2.99 3.05
C PHE A 59 4.46 -2.02 2.68
N ILE A 60 5.68 -2.31 3.15
CA ILE A 60 6.89 -1.58 2.77
C ILE A 60 7.78 -2.56 2.00
N VAL A 61 7.99 -2.23 0.72
CA VAL A 61 8.86 -2.97 -0.19
C VAL A 61 10.07 -2.08 -0.48
N ASP A 62 11.28 -2.64 -0.39
CA ASP A 62 12.49 -1.89 -0.69
C ASP A 62 12.83 -1.86 -2.19
N LYS A 63 13.85 -1.08 -2.55
CA LYS A 63 14.34 -0.94 -3.94
C LYS A 63 14.81 -2.24 -4.62
N ASN A 64 15.06 -3.30 -3.85
CA ASN A 64 15.44 -4.61 -4.39
C ASN A 64 14.21 -5.52 -4.55
N GLY A 65 13.00 -5.01 -4.34
CA GLY A 65 11.76 -5.78 -4.39
C GLY A 65 11.51 -6.64 -3.15
N VAL A 66 12.26 -6.42 -2.06
CA VAL A 66 12.11 -7.23 -0.84
C VAL A 66 11.06 -6.61 0.07
N LEU A 67 10.07 -7.39 0.48
CA LEU A 67 9.12 -7.01 1.52
C LEU A 67 9.84 -6.89 2.86
N ARG A 68 9.93 -5.67 3.40
CA ARG A 68 10.62 -5.38 4.67
C ARG A 68 9.69 -5.32 5.87
N TRP A 69 8.44 -4.98 5.62
CA TRP A 69 7.41 -4.89 6.66
C TRP A 69 6.03 -4.99 6.03
N GLY A 70 5.09 -5.57 6.77
CA GLY A 70 3.69 -5.68 6.37
C GLY A 70 2.78 -5.62 7.58
N GLN A 71 1.66 -4.93 7.40
CA GLN A 71 0.56 -4.88 8.35
C GLN A 71 -0.70 -5.28 7.59
N ALA A 72 -1.09 -6.55 7.75
CA ALA A 72 -2.36 -7.06 7.28
C ALA A 72 -3.45 -6.69 8.29
N GLY A 73 -4.55 -6.13 7.80
CA GLY A 73 -5.69 -5.77 8.61
C GLY A 73 -6.94 -6.57 8.26
N ASP A 74 -8.06 -6.09 8.80
CA ASP A 74 -9.39 -6.55 8.48
C ASP A 74 -10.20 -5.40 7.81
N ARG A 75 -11.54 -5.46 7.95
CA ARG A 75 -12.47 -4.48 7.38
C ARG A 75 -12.50 -3.15 8.14
N GLU A 76 -12.25 -3.21 9.44
CA GLU A 76 -12.39 -2.10 10.39
C GLU A 76 -11.06 -1.41 10.69
N MET A 77 -9.95 -2.04 10.28
CA MET A 77 -8.62 -1.51 10.52
C MET A 77 -8.48 -0.04 10.08
N VAL A 78 -8.13 0.80 11.05
CA VAL A 78 -7.68 2.17 10.83
C VAL A 78 -6.15 2.16 10.74
N ARG A 79 -5.63 2.83 9.70
CA ARG A 79 -4.18 2.95 9.49
C ARG A 79 -3.70 4.24 10.14
N ASP A 80 -2.67 4.13 10.97
CA ASP A 80 -1.93 5.29 11.46
C ASP A 80 -0.74 5.58 10.53
N GLY A 81 -0.77 6.77 9.91
CA GLY A 81 0.32 7.22 9.05
C GLY A 81 1.63 7.43 9.81
N ALA A 82 1.59 7.80 11.10
CA ALA A 82 2.77 8.04 11.90
C ALA A 82 3.56 6.74 12.13
N GLU A 83 2.86 5.62 12.36
CA GLU A 83 3.49 4.31 12.49
C GLU A 83 4.23 3.90 11.21
N ILE A 84 3.61 4.10 10.03
CA ILE A 84 4.23 3.77 8.75
C ILE A 84 5.50 4.60 8.53
N VAL A 85 5.46 5.90 8.85
CA VAL A 85 6.64 6.78 8.77
C VAL A 85 7.73 6.33 9.73
N ARG A 86 7.37 5.97 10.98
CA ARG A 86 8.32 5.48 11.99
C ARG A 86 9.02 4.19 11.54
N VAL A 87 8.28 3.24 10.95
CA VAL A 87 8.85 2.00 10.42
C VAL A 87 9.77 2.27 9.24
N LEU A 88 9.39 3.18 8.34
CA LEU A 88 10.25 3.59 7.21
C LEU A 88 11.58 4.17 7.72
N ASP A 89 11.53 5.09 8.69
CA ASP A 89 12.72 5.70 9.30
C ASP A 89 13.63 4.65 9.98
N LEU A 90 13.03 3.65 10.63
CA LEU A 90 13.75 2.53 11.23
C LEU A 90 14.48 1.71 10.16
N ILE A 91 13.81 1.34 9.07
CA ILE A 91 14.39 0.56 7.97
C ILE A 91 15.57 1.31 7.35
N GLU A 92 15.43 2.60 7.06
CA GLU A 92 16.51 3.42 6.50
C GLU A 92 17.72 3.47 7.44
N ARG A 93 17.49 3.68 8.74
CA ARG A 93 18.56 3.72 9.75
C ARG A 93 19.32 2.40 9.84
N LEU A 94 18.61 1.27 9.80
CA LEU A 94 19.25 -0.06 9.85
C LEU A 94 20.10 -0.33 8.61
N ARG A 95 19.67 0.13 7.42
CA ARG A 95 20.45 -0.01 6.19
C ARG A 95 21.73 0.83 6.18
N LYS A 96 21.74 2.01 6.80
CA LYS A 96 22.94 2.86 6.89
C LYS A 96 24.02 2.30 7.83
N LYS A 97 23.66 1.38 8.73
CA LYS A 97 24.59 0.74 9.67
C LYS A 97 25.22 -0.56 9.15
N ALA A 98 24.70 -1.10 8.04
CA ALA A 98 25.21 -2.28 7.36
C ALA A 98 26.15 -1.87 6.22
#